data_AF-A0A1G9FPG1-F1
#
_entry.id   AF-A0A1G9FPG1-F1
#
_cell.length_a   1.000
_cell.length_b   1.000
_cell.length_c   1.000
_cell.angle_alpha   90.00
_cell.angle_beta   90.00
_cell.angle_gamma   90.00
#
_symmetry.space_group_name_H-M   'P 1'
#
loop_
_entity.id
_entity.type
_entity.pdbx_description
1 polymer ?
#
loop_
_entity_poly.entity_id
_entity_poly.type
_entity_poly.pdbx_seq_one_letter_code
_entity_poly.pdbx_strand_id
1 'polypeptide(L)'
;MAEETKRSGGIQRKAQAFGSFLSSMIMPNIAAFIAWGLITALFIEDGFLPNENIAGMVDPMITYLLPLLIAFSGGRLVHDMRGGVVGATATMGIIAAADSPMLLGAMIMGPLSGYLMKKVDEFLVPRTRQGLEMLVNNFSARAWT
;
A
#
# COMPACT_ATOMS: atom_id res chain seq x y z
N MET A 1 27.62 -35.08 -23.06
CA MET A 1 26.23 -35.14 -22.58
C MET A 1 25.72 -33.72 -22.52
N ALA A 2 24.81 -33.36 -23.43
CA ALA A 2 24.08 -32.09 -23.35
C ALA A 2 22.91 -32.32 -22.39
N GLU A 3 22.92 -31.62 -21.25
CA GLU A 3 21.77 -31.63 -20.34
C GLU A 3 20.81 -30.53 -20.80
N GLU A 4 19.69 -30.99 -21.36
CA GLU A 4 18.64 -30.18 -21.96
C GLU A 4 17.69 -29.70 -20.84
N THR A 5 17.90 -28.49 -20.31
CA THR A 5 17.01 -27.91 -19.27
C THR A 5 15.68 -27.48 -19.88
N LYS A 6 14.75 -28.43 -19.95
CA LYS A 6 13.40 -28.26 -20.52
C LYS A 6 12.44 -27.62 -19.50
N ARG A 7 12.30 -26.28 -19.60
CA ARG A 7 11.12 -25.44 -19.29
C ARG A 7 10.38 -25.62 -17.96
N SER A 8 10.53 -24.64 -17.06
CA SER A 8 9.43 -24.16 -16.19
C SER A 8 9.20 -22.63 -16.30
N GLY A 9 9.64 -22.03 -17.42
CA GLY A 9 9.70 -20.57 -17.60
C GLY A 9 8.37 -19.80 -17.51
N GLY A 10 7.22 -20.46 -17.59
CA GLY A 10 5.90 -19.80 -17.47
C GLY A 10 5.52 -19.45 -16.03
N ILE A 11 5.63 -20.42 -15.10
CA ILE A 11 5.27 -20.23 -13.69
C ILE A 11 6.32 -19.37 -12.98
N GLN A 12 7.61 -19.63 -13.24
CA GLN A 12 8.70 -18.81 -12.71
C GLN A 12 8.57 -17.35 -13.12
N ARG A 13 8.23 -17.08 -14.39
CA ARG A 13 8.01 -15.71 -14.88
C ARG A 13 6.81 -15.02 -14.22
N LYS A 14 5.72 -15.74 -13.95
CA LYS A 14 4.57 -15.18 -13.22
C LYS A 14 4.92 -14.86 -11.77
N ALA A 15 5.64 -15.75 -11.09
CA ALA A 15 6.12 -15.53 -9.73
C ALA A 15 7.08 -14.33 -9.68
N GLN A 16 7.99 -14.22 -10.65
CA GLN A 16 8.90 -13.08 -10.78
C GLN A 16 8.14 -11.77 -11.03
N ALA A 17 7.15 -11.76 -11.93
CA ALA A 17 6.32 -10.59 -12.18
C ALA A 17 5.53 -10.15 -10.93
N PHE A 18 4.98 -11.11 -10.19
CA PHE A 18 4.30 -10.83 -8.92
C PHE A 18 5.27 -10.25 -7.87
N GLY A 19 6.45 -10.84 -7.71
CA GLY A 19 7.50 -10.32 -6.82
C GLY A 19 7.95 -8.90 -7.20
N SER A 20 8.15 -8.63 -8.49
CA SER A 20 8.47 -7.29 -8.98
C SER A 20 7.35 -6.29 -8.70
N PHE A 21 6.09 -6.71 -8.84
CA PHE A 21 4.94 -5.87 -8.50
C PHE A 21 4.89 -5.56 -7.00
N LEU A 22 5.03 -6.57 -6.14
CA LEU A 22 5.11 -6.39 -4.69
C LEU A 22 6.26 -5.44 -4.29
N SER A 23 7.43 -5.58 -4.92
CA SER A 23 8.57 -4.68 -4.70
C SER A 23 8.25 -3.24 -5.10
N SER A 24 7.52 -3.03 -6.20
CA SER A 24 7.10 -1.68 -6.64
C SER A 24 6.15 -0.97 -5.67
N MET A 25 5.50 -1.69 -4.76
CA MET A 25 4.69 -1.09 -3.69
C MET A 25 5.54 -0.60 -2.52
N ILE A 26 6.69 -1.23 -2.28
CA ILE A 26 7.58 -0.91 -1.15
C ILE A 26 8.56 0.20 -1.53
N MET A 27 9.10 0.17 -2.76
CA MET A 27 10.15 1.09 -3.20
C MET A 27 9.84 2.58 -2.98
N PRO A 28 8.64 3.11 -3.32
CA PRO A 28 8.29 4.50 -3.08
C PRO A 28 8.26 4.89 -1.59
N ASN A 29 8.13 3.90 -0.70
CA ASN A 29 7.96 4.08 0.74
C ASN A 29 9.25 3.78 1.52
N ILE A 30 10.38 3.50 0.86
CA ILE A 30 11.66 3.18 1.51
C ILE A 30 12.07 4.26 2.53
N ALA A 31 11.81 5.54 2.25
CA ALA A 31 12.11 6.62 3.18
C ALA A 31 11.38 6.47 4.53
N ALA A 32 10.14 5.99 4.53
CA ALA A 32 9.38 5.75 5.76
C ALA A 32 9.95 4.58 6.57
N PHE A 33 10.40 3.50 5.89
CA PHE A 33 11.10 2.39 6.54
C PHE A 33 12.43 2.81 7.16
N ILE A 34 13.19 3.65 6.45
CA ILE A 34 14.46 4.19 6.97
C ILE A 34 14.18 5.08 8.20
N ALA A 35 13.19 5.97 8.12
CA ALA A 35 12.83 6.82 9.25
C ALA A 35 12.40 6.01 10.47
N TRP A 36 11.55 4.99 10.28
CA TRP A 36 11.16 4.06 11.33
C TRP A 36 12.38 3.34 11.94
N GLY A 37 13.29 2.83 11.11
CA GLY A 37 14.51 2.16 11.58
C GLY A 37 15.44 3.08 12.38
N LEU A 38 15.59 4.33 11.94
CA LEU A 38 16.38 5.34 12.66
C LEU A 38 15.74 5.71 13.99
N ILE A 39 14.42 5.93 14.02
CA ILE A 39 13.70 6.23 15.26
C ILE A 39 13.85 5.07 16.25
N THR A 40 13.71 3.84 15.75
CA THR A 40 13.87 2.62 16.55
C THR A 40 15.30 2.53 17.11
N ALA A 41 16.32 2.70 16.27
CA ALA A 41 17.71 2.60 16.71
C ALA A 41 18.13 3.70 17.70
N LEU A 42 17.54 4.90 17.60
CA LEU A 42 17.91 6.04 18.43
C LEU A 42 17.13 6.09 19.73
N PHE A 43 15.80 5.94 19.70
CA PHE A 43 14.95 6.43 20.81
C PHE A 43 14.31 5.36 21.67
N ILE A 44 14.37 4.08 21.29
CA ILE A 44 13.90 2.99 22.17
C ILE A 44 14.78 2.88 23.43
N GLU A 45 14.35 2.10 24.41
CA GLU A 45 15.08 1.91 25.69
C GLU A 45 16.54 1.45 25.47
N ASP A 46 16.75 0.51 24.55
CA ASP A 46 18.08 0.00 24.17
C ASP A 46 18.81 0.87 23.11
N GLY A 47 18.23 2.02 22.75
CA GLY A 47 18.73 2.90 21.71
C GLY A 47 19.90 3.80 22.15
N PHE A 48 20.49 4.50 21.19
CA PHE A 48 21.61 5.42 21.46
C PHE A 48 21.22 6.67 22.27
N LEU A 49 19.97 7.12 22.15
CA LEU A 49 19.40 8.33 22.77
C LEU A 49 17.96 8.04 23.27
N PRO A 50 17.76 7.21 24.31
CA PRO A 50 16.44 6.76 24.72
C PRO A 50 15.49 7.92 25.06
N ASN A 51 14.28 7.89 24.50
CA ASN A 51 13.22 8.86 24.75
C ASN A 51 11.85 8.22 24.58
N GLU A 52 11.17 7.95 25.70
CA GLU A 52 9.86 7.28 25.72
C GLU A 52 8.80 7.98 24.85
N ASN A 53 8.79 9.31 24.80
CA ASN A 53 7.80 10.06 24.02
C ASN A 53 7.98 9.84 22.50
N ILE A 54 9.23 9.72 22.04
CA ILE A 54 9.53 9.50 20.63
C ILE A 54 9.47 7.99 20.31
N ALA A 55 9.91 7.13 21.23
CA ALA A 55 9.80 5.68 21.13
C ALA A 55 8.34 5.23 20.96
N GLY A 56 7.39 5.89 21.62
CA GLY A 56 5.96 5.63 21.48
C GLY A 56 5.42 5.77 20.05
N MET A 57 6.18 6.36 19.11
CA MET A 57 5.83 6.42 17.69
C MET A 57 6.19 5.14 16.91
N VAL A 58 7.12 4.31 17.41
CA VAL A 58 7.61 3.11 16.71
C VAL A 58 6.47 2.13 16.43
N ASP A 59 5.62 1.86 17.43
CA ASP A 59 4.51 0.92 17.33
C ASP A 59 3.42 1.39 16.34
N PRO A 60 2.94 2.65 16.40
CA PRO A 60 2.04 3.16 15.38
C PRO A 60 2.63 3.18 13.96
N MET A 61 3.94 3.36 13.82
CA MET A 61 4.59 3.36 12.51
C MET A 61 4.53 1.99 11.85
N ILE A 62 4.86 0.92 12.58
CA ILE A 62 4.82 -0.44 12.02
C ILE A 62 3.38 -0.97 11.86
N THR A 63 2.48 -0.60 12.77
CA THR A 63 1.10 -1.12 12.80
C THR A 63 0.18 -0.39 11.83
N TYR A 64 0.36 0.92 11.64
CA TYR A 64 -0.51 1.74 10.79
C TYR A 64 0.25 2.33 9.61
N LEU A 65 1.26 3.15 9.86
CA LEU A 65 1.87 3.99 8.83
C LEU A 65 2.42 3.15 7.66
N LEU A 66 3.28 2.17 7.95
CA LEU A 66 3.93 1.35 6.92
C LEU A 66 2.90 0.52 6.13
N PRO A 67 1.97 -0.23 6.74
CA PRO A 67 0.91 -0.91 6.00
C PRO A 67 0.06 0.03 5.14
N LEU A 68 -0.35 1.18 5.67
CA LEU A 68 -1.20 2.12 4.93
C LEU A 68 -0.51 2.71 3.70
N LEU A 69 0.78 3.07 3.83
CA LEU A 69 1.57 3.59 2.72
C LEU A 69 1.74 2.53 1.62
N ILE A 70 2.00 1.28 2.00
CA ILE A 70 2.11 0.17 1.06
C ILE A 70 0.78 -0.07 0.35
N ALA A 71 -0.33 -0.11 1.09
CA ALA A 71 -1.66 -0.27 0.53
C ALA A 71 -2.03 0.87 -0.43
N PHE A 72 -1.70 2.11 -0.06
CA PHE A 72 -1.89 3.27 -0.91
C PHE A 72 -1.10 3.15 -2.21
N SER A 73 0.18 2.78 -2.15
CA SER A 73 0.99 2.56 -3.35
C SER A 73 0.43 1.44 -4.22
N GLY A 74 0.01 0.32 -3.64
CA GLY A 74 -0.61 -0.79 -4.36
C GLY A 74 -1.93 -0.43 -5.04
N GLY A 75 -2.81 0.28 -4.34
CA GLY A 75 -4.07 0.78 -4.89
C GLY A 75 -3.82 1.79 -6.01
N ARG A 76 -2.81 2.66 -5.84
CA ARG A 76 -2.43 3.65 -6.84
C ARG A 76 -1.87 3.05 -8.12
N LEU A 77 -1.12 1.95 -8.02
CA LEU A 77 -0.65 1.21 -9.19
C LEU A 77 -1.80 0.62 -10.01
N VAL A 78 -2.97 0.39 -9.41
CA VAL A 78 -4.14 -0.19 -10.10
C VAL A 78 -5.12 0.88 -10.60
N HIS A 79 -5.38 1.92 -9.81
CA HIS A 79 -6.40 2.93 -10.13
C HIS A 79 -6.06 4.34 -9.61
N ASP A 80 -4.83 4.80 -9.86
CA ASP A 80 -4.34 6.15 -9.56
C ASP A 80 -4.66 6.62 -8.12
N MET A 81 -4.83 7.93 -7.92
CA MET A 81 -5.07 8.51 -6.59
C MET A 81 -6.26 7.88 -5.87
N ARG A 82 -7.37 7.62 -6.59
CA ARG A 82 -8.60 7.05 -6.01
C ARG A 82 -8.36 5.65 -5.50
N GLY A 83 -7.71 4.81 -6.29
CA GLY A 83 -7.32 3.46 -5.88
C GLY A 83 -6.40 3.48 -4.65
N GLY A 84 -5.46 4.42 -4.59
CA GLY A 84 -4.58 4.58 -3.44
C GLY A 84 -5.33 4.93 -2.15
N VAL A 85 -6.17 5.96 -2.18
CA VAL A 85 -6.95 6.41 -1.01
C VAL A 85 -7.89 5.29 -0.52
N VAL A 86 -8.59 4.63 -1.43
CA VAL A 86 -9.50 3.53 -1.09
C VAL A 86 -8.72 2.34 -0.53
N GLY A 87 -7.52 2.06 -1.05
CA GLY A 87 -6.68 0.98 -0.53
C GLY A 87 -6.11 1.20 0.85
N ALA A 88 -5.66 2.42 1.16
CA ALA A 88 -5.32 2.78 2.53
C ALA A 88 -6.55 2.64 3.46
N THR A 89 -7.70 3.16 3.03
CA THR A 89 -8.94 3.11 3.81
C THR A 89 -9.38 1.68 4.09
N ALA A 90 -9.34 0.80 3.09
CA ALA A 90 -9.72 -0.59 3.25
C ALA A 90 -8.73 -1.36 4.16
N THR A 91 -7.45 -0.97 4.13
CA THR A 91 -6.41 -1.56 4.99
C THR A 91 -6.61 -1.20 6.46
N MET A 92 -7.22 -0.05 6.77
CA MET A 92 -7.64 0.24 8.16
C MET A 92 -8.61 -0.81 8.72
N GLY A 93 -9.54 -1.30 7.91
CA GLY A 93 -10.46 -2.37 8.32
C GLY A 93 -9.75 -3.69 8.58
N ILE A 94 -8.68 -3.97 7.83
CA ILE A 94 -7.83 -5.14 8.03
C ILE A 94 -7.02 -5.02 9.33
N ILE A 95 -6.40 -3.86 9.57
CA ILE A 95 -5.63 -3.61 10.79
C ILE A 95 -6.54 -3.72 12.02
N ALA A 96 -7.77 -3.21 11.95
CA ALA A 96 -8.74 -3.32 13.04
C ALA A 96 -9.20 -4.76 13.32
N ALA A 97 -9.04 -5.68 12.37
CA ALA A 97 -9.46 -7.07 12.47
C ALA A 97 -8.34 -8.03 12.86
N ALA A 98 -7.09 -7.56 13.00
CA ALA A 98 -5.93 -8.40 13.22
C ALA A 98 -5.05 -7.90 14.37
N ASP A 99 -4.52 -8.85 15.15
CA ASP A 99 -3.70 -8.58 16.34
C ASP A 99 -2.21 -8.37 16.00
N SER A 100 -1.82 -8.24 14.72
CA SER A 100 -0.43 -8.12 14.30
C SER A 100 -0.26 -7.21 13.07
N PRO A 101 0.90 -6.54 12.90
CA PRO A 101 1.15 -5.67 11.74
C PRO A 101 0.98 -6.39 10.40
N MET A 102 0.00 -5.96 9.58
CA MET A 102 -0.38 -6.64 8.34
C MET A 102 0.26 -6.05 7.07
N LEU A 103 1.59 -6.08 6.98
CA LEU A 103 2.30 -5.67 5.75
C LEU A 103 1.85 -6.50 4.54
N LEU A 104 1.79 -7.83 4.66
CA LEU A 104 1.30 -8.71 3.59
C LEU A 104 -0.19 -8.48 3.28
N GLY A 105 -1.00 -8.21 4.31
CA GLY A 105 -2.42 -7.89 4.16
C GLY A 105 -2.63 -6.62 3.34
N ALA A 106 -1.88 -5.56 3.66
CA ALA A 106 -1.85 -4.31 2.91
C ALA A 106 -1.41 -4.52 1.45
N MET A 107 -0.43 -5.39 1.22
CA MET A 107 0.08 -5.70 -0.12
C MET A 107 -0.95 -6.38 -1.02
N ILE A 108 -1.82 -7.19 -0.44
CA ILE A 108 -2.94 -7.83 -1.16
C ILE A 108 -4.11 -6.86 -1.30
N MET A 109 -4.46 -6.16 -0.21
CA MET A 109 -5.65 -5.34 -0.15
C MET A 109 -5.55 -4.07 -0.98
N GLY A 110 -4.38 -3.42 -1.02
CA GLY A 110 -4.18 -2.20 -1.81
C GLY A 110 -4.56 -2.39 -3.27
N PRO A 111 -3.92 -3.31 -4.02
CA PRO A 111 -4.26 -3.58 -5.41
C PRO A 111 -5.71 -4.09 -5.59
N LEU A 112 -6.20 -4.94 -4.68
CA LEU A 112 -7.56 -5.48 -4.73
C LEU A 112 -8.61 -4.36 -4.63
N SER A 113 -8.48 -3.48 -3.65
CA SER A 113 -9.36 -2.34 -3.46
C SER A 113 -9.27 -1.34 -4.63
N GLY A 114 -8.08 -1.09 -5.18
CA GLY A 114 -7.90 -0.29 -6.39
C GLY A 114 -8.63 -0.90 -7.58
N TYR A 115 -8.58 -2.21 -7.74
CA TYR A 115 -9.30 -2.92 -8.80
C TYR A 115 -10.82 -2.84 -8.63
N LEU A 116 -11.32 -3.03 -7.40
CA LEU A 116 -12.74 -2.86 -7.08
C LEU A 116 -13.19 -1.42 -7.36
N MET A 117 -12.39 -0.43 -6.97
CA MET A 117 -12.69 0.97 -7.22
C MET A 117 -12.72 1.29 -8.72
N LYS A 118 -11.79 0.73 -9.50
CA LYS A 118 -11.81 0.85 -10.96
C LYS A 118 -13.12 0.32 -11.55
N LYS A 119 -13.60 -0.83 -11.09
CA LYS A 119 -14.86 -1.41 -11.55
C LYS A 119 -16.07 -0.58 -11.16
N VAL A 120 -16.06 -0.01 -9.96
CA VAL A 120 -17.10 0.91 -9.49
C VAL A 120 -17.14 2.16 -10.36
N ASP A 121 -15.99 2.75 -10.69
CA ASP A 121 -15.90 3.92 -11.55
C ASP A 121 -16.35 3.63 -12.99
N GLU A 122 -15.92 2.51 -13.58
CA GLU A 122 -16.38 2.07 -14.91
C GLU A 122 -17.91 1.94 -14.98
N PHE A 123 -18.56 1.57 -13.88
CA PHE A 123 -20.02 1.38 -13.83
C PHE A 123 -20.79 2.68 -13.51
N LEU A 124 -20.27 3.51 -12.61
CA LEU A 124 -20.97 4.70 -12.10
C LEU A 124 -20.72 5.95 -12.96
N VAL A 125 -19.50 6.18 -13.42
CA VAL A 125 -19.13 7.40 -14.17
C VAL A 125 -19.97 7.60 -15.45
N PRO A 126 -20.30 6.56 -16.24
CA PRO A 126 -21.18 6.73 -17.40
C PRO A 126 -22.63 7.10 -17.04
N ARG A 127 -23.04 6.96 -15.77
CA ARG A 127 -24.41 7.18 -15.29
C ARG A 127 -24.55 8.44 -14.42
N THR A 128 -23.49 9.21 -14.19
CA THR A 128 -23.51 10.42 -13.36
C THR A 128 -23.85 11.70 -14.14
N ARG A 129 -24.80 12.50 -13.63
CA ARG A 129 -25.16 13.83 -14.17
C ARG A 129 -24.14 14.89 -13.73
N GLN A 130 -23.76 15.76 -14.67
CA GLN A 130 -22.69 16.77 -14.62
C GLN A 130 -22.66 17.71 -13.37
N GLY A 131 -23.77 17.89 -12.65
CA GLY A 131 -23.83 18.71 -11.42
C GLY A 131 -23.37 18.02 -10.13
N LEU A 132 -23.39 16.68 -10.08
CA LEU A 132 -22.84 15.90 -8.96
C LEU A 132 -21.31 15.75 -9.06
N GLU A 133 -20.74 16.06 -10.23
CA GLU A 133 -19.29 15.98 -10.48
C GLU A 133 -18.50 16.91 -9.56
N MET A 134 -19.00 18.11 -9.23
CA MET A 134 -18.28 19.04 -8.33
C MET A 134 -18.25 18.59 -6.86
N LEU A 135 -19.31 17.93 -6.38
CA LEU A 135 -19.31 17.34 -5.03
C LEU A 135 -18.45 16.07 -5.00
N VAL A 136 -18.52 15.23 -6.03
CA VAL A 136 -17.66 14.04 -6.17
C VAL A 136 -16.19 14.44 -6.31
N ASN A 137 -15.86 15.51 -7.03
CA ASN A 137 -14.49 16.00 -7.22
C ASN A 137 -13.86 16.55 -5.93
N ASN A 138 -14.66 17.19 -5.06
CA ASN A 138 -14.18 17.66 -3.74
C ASN A 138 -13.96 16.51 -2.75
N PHE A 139 -14.81 15.47 -2.76
CA PHE A 139 -14.59 14.27 -1.94
C PHE A 139 -13.53 13.31 -2.53
N SER A 140 -13.21 13.43 -3.82
CA SER A 140 -12.26 12.55 -4.50
C SER A 140 -10.84 13.10 -4.64
N ALA A 141 -10.47 14.14 -3.87
CA ALA A 141 -9.13 14.74 -3.83
C ALA A 141 -8.44 14.79 -5.22
N ARG A 142 -9.10 15.44 -6.19
CA ARG A 142 -8.47 15.69 -7.48
C ARG A 142 -7.67 16.98 -7.41
N ALA A 143 -6.40 16.85 -6.99
CA ALA A 143 -5.36 17.76 -7.44
C ALA A 143 -5.15 17.51 -8.94
N TRP A 144 -5.67 18.39 -9.78
CA TRP A 144 -5.26 18.49 -11.18
C TRP A 144 -3.92 19.23 -11.23
N THR A 145 -2.82 18.48 -11.37
CA THR A 145 -1.61 18.83 -12.14
C THR A 145 -0.87 17.54 -12.44
#